data_AF-A0A2D6ACE2-F1
#
_entry.id   AF-A0A2D6ACE2-F1
#
_cell.length_a   1.000
_cell.length_b   1.000
_cell.length_c   1.000
_cell.angle_alpha   90.00
_cell.angle_beta   90.00
_cell.angle_gamma   90.00
#
_symmetry.space_group_name_H-M   'P 1'
#
loop_
_entity.id
_entity.type
_entity.pdbx_description
1 polymer ?
#
loop_
_entity_poly.entity_id
_entity_poly.type
_entity_poly.pdbx_seq_one_letter_code
_entity_poly.pdbx_strand_id
1 'polypeptide(L)' 'RLTEADESRITLILTDTSIELIHDGGTLDTNVSLSGTGSGTHQGEVVLAGVTSVWIVHADGITTMQYDRPQSNS' A
#
# COMPACT_ATOMS: atom_id res chain seq x y z
N ARG A 1 -2.19 25.03 9.94
CA ARG A 1 -3.01 25.14 8.72
C ARG A 1 -2.56 23.99 7.82
N LEU A 2 -3.45 23.06 7.48
CA LEU A 2 -3.15 22.00 6.51
C LEU A 2 -2.94 22.65 5.14
N THR A 3 -2.01 22.11 4.36
CA THR A 3 -1.74 22.55 2.98
C THR A 3 -2.65 21.79 2.01
N GLU A 4 -2.84 22.29 0.79
CA GLU A 4 -3.57 21.54 -0.26
C GLU A 4 -2.91 20.17 -0.56
N ALA A 5 -1.60 20.06 -0.30
CA ALA A 5 -0.88 18.80 -0.38
C ALA A 5 -1.28 17.80 0.73
N ASP A 6 -1.74 18.29 1.89
CA ASP A 6 -2.26 17.43 2.96
C ASP A 6 -3.70 16.98 2.67
N GLU A 7 -4.50 17.79 1.98
CA GLU A 7 -5.89 17.46 1.60
C GLU A 7 -6.01 16.45 0.45
N SER A 8 -4.90 16.19 -0.26
CA SER A 8 -4.82 15.25 -1.40
C SER A 8 -4.00 14.00 -1.08
N ARG A 9 -3.68 13.76 0.20
CA ARG A 9 -2.92 12.58 0.61
C ARG A 9 -3.75 11.33 0.42
N ILE A 10 -3.16 10.37 -0.27
CA ILE A 10 -3.69 9.04 -0.48
C ILE A 10 -2.73 8.06 0.16
N THR A 11 -3.27 7.17 0.99
CA THR A 11 -2.56 6.05 1.61
C THR A 11 -3.11 4.75 1.03
N LEU A 12 -2.21 3.83 0.66
CA LEU A 12 -2.58 2.46 0.37
C LEU A 12 -2.23 1.58 1.56
N ILE A 13 -3.20 0.76 2.00
CA ILE A 13 -3.03 -0.23 3.05
C ILE A 13 -3.22 -1.62 2.43
N LEU A 14 -2.23 -2.48 2.60
CA LEU A 14 -2.30 -3.90 2.26
C LEU A 14 -2.61 -4.66 3.54
N THR A 15 -3.69 -5.42 3.51
CA THR A 15 -4.09 -6.34 4.58
C THR A 15 -4.07 -7.77 4.05
N ASP A 16 -4.27 -8.75 4.93
CA ASP A 16 -4.39 -10.17 4.59
C ASP A 16 -5.47 -10.48 3.55
N THR A 17 -6.45 -9.60 3.35
CA THR A 17 -7.60 -9.86 2.47
C THR A 17 -8.00 -8.69 1.57
N SER A 18 -7.35 -7.53 1.66
CA SER A 18 -7.72 -6.33 0.90
C SER A 18 -6.51 -5.45 0.56
N ILE A 19 -6.67 -4.67 -0.51
CA ILE A 19 -5.94 -3.40 -0.69
C ILE A 19 -6.94 -2.28 -0.51
N GLU A 20 -6.63 -1.35 0.38
CA GLU A 20 -7.48 -0.24 0.77
C GLU A 20 -6.80 1.06 0.35
N LEU A 21 -7.54 1.91 -0.35
CA LEU A 21 -7.17 3.28 -0.62
C LEU A 21 -7.89 4.15 0.41
N ILE A 22 -7.11 4.85 1.23
CA ILE A 22 -7.60 5.81 2.21
C ILE A 22 -7.20 7.20 1.75
N HIS A 23 -8.18 8.08 1.58
CA HIS A 23 -7.98 9.47 1.24
C HIS A 23 -8.37 10.33 2.44
N ASP A 24 -7.46 11.19 2.91
CA ASP A 24 -7.68 11.97 4.14
C ASP A 24 -8.91 12.92 4.02
N GLY A 25 -9.31 13.29 2.79
CA GLY A 25 -10.53 14.03 2.49
C GLY A 25 -11.82 13.19 2.42
N GLY A 26 -11.74 11.86 2.62
CA GLY A 26 -12.84 10.92 2.85
C GLY A 26 -13.75 10.57 1.67
N THR A 27 -13.64 11.25 0.53
CA THR A 27 -14.54 11.04 -0.62
C THR A 27 -14.12 9.94 -1.59
N LEU A 28 -12.87 9.48 -1.51
CA LEU A 28 -12.29 8.54 -2.46
C LEU A 28 -11.94 7.18 -1.84
N ASP A 29 -12.27 6.98 -0.57
CA ASP A 29 -11.99 5.74 0.14
C ASP A 29 -12.62 4.56 -0.60
N THR A 30 -11.80 3.58 -0.93
CA THR A 30 -12.25 2.39 -1.64
C THR A 30 -11.36 1.21 -1.29
N ASN A 31 -11.86 0.00 -1.51
CA ASN A 31 -11.07 -1.21 -1.32
C ASN A 31 -11.36 -2.21 -2.43
N VAL A 32 -10.38 -3.08 -2.65
CA VAL A 32 -10.49 -4.25 -3.50
C VAL A 32 -10.11 -5.47 -2.70
N SER A 33 -10.90 -6.54 -2.79
CA SER A 33 -10.59 -7.80 -2.12
C SER A 33 -9.43 -8.51 -2.81
N LEU A 34 -8.53 -9.06 -2.01
CA LEU A 34 -7.51 -9.99 -2.47
C LEU A 34 -8.10 -11.40 -2.50
N SER A 35 -7.90 -12.08 -3.62
CA SER A 35 -8.26 -13.49 -3.77
C SER A 35 -7.00 -14.34 -3.79
N GLY A 36 -7.10 -15.60 -3.37
CA GLY A 36 -5.97 -16.53 -3.42
C GLY A 36 -4.82 -16.20 -2.47
N THR A 37 -5.06 -15.47 -1.38
CA THR A 37 -4.04 -15.07 -0.39
C THR A 37 -3.45 -16.25 0.40
N GLY A 38 -4.10 -17.43 0.36
CA GLY A 38 -3.61 -18.62 1.05
C GLY A 38 -3.49 -18.40 2.56
N SER A 39 -2.53 -19.07 3.21
CA SER A 39 -2.21 -18.86 4.63
C SER A 39 -1.08 -17.85 4.86
N GLY A 40 -0.68 -17.09 3.82
CA GLY A 40 0.41 -16.12 3.90
C GLY A 40 -0.07 -14.77 4.47
N THR A 41 0.83 -14.08 5.17
CA THR A 41 0.54 -12.75 5.72
C THR A 41 0.75 -11.67 4.67
N HIS A 42 -0.16 -10.70 4.60
CA HIS A 42 -0.06 -9.54 3.75
C HIS A 42 -0.15 -8.28 4.60
N GLN A 43 0.83 -7.41 4.49
CA GLN A 43 0.87 -6.21 5.31
C GLN A 43 1.66 -5.09 4.65
N GLY A 44 1.23 -3.85 4.83
CA GLY A 44 2.02 -2.70 4.45
C GLY A 44 1.17 -1.45 4.32
N GLU A 45 1.80 -0.31 4.53
CA GLU A 45 1.18 1.00 4.40
C GLU A 45 2.12 1.91 3.63
N VAL A 46 1.61 2.58 2.59
CA VAL A 46 2.39 3.54 1.79
C VAL A 46 1.57 4.80 1.52
N VAL A 47 2.18 5.95 1.70
CA VAL A 47 1.62 7.26 1.31
C VAL A 47 2.10 7.56 -0.11
N LEU A 48 1.16 7.84 -1.01
CA LEU A 48 1.47 8.01 -2.44
C LEU A 48 2.05 9.37 -2.81
N ALA A 49 2.03 10.33 -1.88
CA ALA A 49 2.52 11.69 -2.13
C ALA A 49 4.00 11.69 -2.54
N GLY A 50 4.29 12.13 -3.77
CA GLY A 50 5.65 12.19 -4.31
C GLY A 50 6.25 10.84 -4.72
N VAL A 51 5.46 9.76 -4.69
CA VAL A 51 5.91 8.40 -5.03
C VAL A 51 5.47 8.04 -6.45
N THR A 52 6.40 7.56 -7.27
CA THR A 52 6.10 7.12 -8.65
C THR A 52 5.87 5.63 -8.77
N SER A 53 6.22 4.85 -7.74
CA SER A 53 6.13 3.39 -7.75
C SER A 53 5.99 2.84 -6.34
N VAL A 54 5.15 1.83 -6.18
CA VAL A 54 5.05 0.98 -4.98
C VAL A 54 5.40 -0.43 -5.41
N TRP A 55 6.29 -1.09 -4.67
CA TRP A 55 6.73 -2.46 -4.93
C TRP A 55 5.97 -3.42 -4.04
N ILE A 56 5.41 -4.47 -4.65
CA ILE A 56 4.82 -5.61 -3.93
C ILE A 56 5.88 -6.70 -3.87
N VAL A 57 6.25 -7.09 -2.65
CA VAL A 57 7.39 -7.98 -2.41
C VAL A 57 6.92 -9.16 -1.59
N HIS A 58 7.09 -10.37 -2.13
CA HIS A 58 6.85 -11.61 -1.40
C HIS A 58 8.18 -12.26 -1.02
N ALA A 59 8.43 -12.40 0.28
CA ALA A 59 9.61 -13.05 0.83
C ALA A 59 9.24 -13.75 2.14
N ASP A 60 9.78 -14.95 2.35
CA ASP A 60 9.60 -15.74 3.58
C ASP A 60 8.14 -15.91 4.02
N GLY A 61 7.22 -16.05 3.05
CA GLY A 61 5.79 -16.25 3.31
C GLY A 61 5.01 -14.97 3.62
N ILE A 62 5.65 -13.80 3.54
CA ILE A 62 5.05 -12.49 3.80
C ILE A 62 5.05 -11.66 2.52
N THR A 63 3.88 -11.11 2.17
CA THR A 63 3.72 -10.13 1.10
C THR A 63 3.69 -8.72 1.70
N THR A 64 4.55 -7.82 1.22
CA THR A 64 4.63 -6.44 1.72
C THR A 64 4.57 -5.39 0.62
N MET A 65 4.15 -4.17 1.00
CA MET A 65 4.29 -2.97 0.17
C MET A 65 5.52 -2.16 0.58
N GLN A 66 6.34 -1.76 -0.38
CA GLN A 66 7.59 -1.03 -0.16
C GLN A 66 7.73 0.12 -1.17
N TYR A 67 8.39 1.21 -0.78
CA TYR A 67 8.73 2.30 -1.70
C TYR A 67 9.91 1.92 -2.62
N ASP A 68 10.88 1.20 -2.06
CA ASP A 68 12.11 0.88 -2.76
C ASP A 68 12.01 -0.44 -3.50
N ARG A 69 12.61 -0.46 -4.69
CA ARG A 69 12.75 -1.68 -5.48
C ARG A 69 13.62 -2.68 -4.72
N PRO A 70 13.16 -3.93 -4.49
CA PRO A 70 14.02 -4.98 -3.96
C PRO A 70 15.26 -5.13 -4.83
N GLN A 71 16.42 -5.01 -4.21
CA GLN A 71 17.69 -5.29 -4.87
C GLN A 71 17.97 -6.79 -4.71
N SER A 72 18.26 -7.48 -5.81
CA SER A 72 18.83 -8.82 -5.72
C SER A 72 20.26 -8.69 -5.23
N ASN A 73 20.54 -9.15 -4.00
CA ASN A 73 21.92 -9.33 -3.57
C ASN A 73 22.56 -10.38 -4.49
N SER A 74 23.54 -9.95 -5.30
CA SER A 74 24.34 -10.81 -6.17
C SER A 74 25.43 -11.54 -5.40
#